data_AF-A0A7X8F8N6-F1
#
_entry.id   AF-A0A7X8F8N6-F1
#
_cell.length_a   1.000
_cell.length_b   1.000
_cell.length_c   1.000
_cell.angle_alpha   90.00
_cell.angle_beta   90.00
_cell.angle_gamma   90.00
#
_symmetry.space_group_name_H-M   'P 1'
#
loop_
_entity.id
_entity.type
_entity.pdbx_description
1 polymer ?
#
loop_
_entity_poly.entity_id
_entity_poly.type
_entity_poly.pdbx_seq_one_letter_code
_entity_poly.pdbx_strand_id
1 'polypeptide(L)' 'PQAFGIFDDTGRMLCLYTYESNISDGWADPGTHNNPPEVRETALRFGVNIVYHLMTR' A
#
# COMPACT_ATOMS: atom_id res chain seq x y z
N PRO A 1 7.13 3.30 -10.22
CA PRO A 1 6.87 2.69 -8.90
C PRO A 1 6.87 1.15 -9.00
N GLN A 2 7.46 0.47 -8.02
CA GLN A 2 7.51 -0.99 -7.92
C GLN A 2 7.21 -1.44 -6.49
N ALA A 3 6.66 -2.65 -6.34
CA ALA A 3 6.45 -3.28 -5.05
C ALA A 3 7.21 -4.60 -5.02
N PHE A 4 8.02 -4.77 -3.98
CA PHE A 4 8.80 -5.98 -3.72
C PHE A 4 8.27 -6.67 -2.48
N GLY A 5 8.25 -8.00 -2.48
CA GLY A 5 7.78 -8.81 -1.37
C GLY A 5 8.85 -9.79 -0.91
N ILE A 6 8.96 -9.98 0.41
CA ILE A 6 9.65 -11.13 1.01
C ILE A 6 8.57 -12.14 1.40
N PHE A 7 8.75 -13.40 1.02
CA PHE A 7 7.80 -14.48 1.24
C PHE A 7 8.43 -15.60 2.08
N ASP A 8 7.62 -16.30 2.87
CA ASP A 8 8.03 -17.54 3.52
C ASP A 8 7.94 -18.76 2.59
N ASP A 9 8.34 -19.93 3.07
CA ASP A 9 8.32 -21.19 2.30
C ASP A 9 6.91 -21.64 1.90
N THR A 10 5.86 -21.11 2.54
CA THR A 10 4.46 -21.37 2.18
C THR A 10 3.93 -20.40 1.13
N GLY A 11 4.71 -19.37 0.78
CA GLY A 11 4.34 -18.32 -0.15
C GLY A 11 3.55 -17.17 0.51
N ARG A 12 3.52 -17.09 1.84
CA ARG A 12 2.89 -15.97 2.56
C ARG A 12 3.82 -14.75 2.52
N MET A 13 3.29 -13.58 2.16
CA MET A 13 4.07 -12.34 2.15
C MET A 13 4.31 -11.86 3.58
N LEU A 14 5.57 -11.72 3.98
CA LEU A 14 5.99 -11.27 5.31
C LEU A 14 6.36 -9.78 5.35
N CYS A 15 6.93 -9.27 4.26
CA CYS A 15 7.34 -7.88 4.14
C CYS A 15 6.99 -7.34 2.76
N LEU A 16 6.45 -6.13 2.71
CA LEU A 16 6.15 -5.39 1.50
C LEU A 16 7.01 -4.12 1.49
N TYR A 17 7.83 -3.96 0.46
CA TYR A 17 8.65 -2.77 0.24
C TYR A 17 8.24 -2.07 -1.04
N THR A 18 7.86 -0.80 -0.94
CA THR A 18 7.51 0.04 -2.09
C THR A 18 8.71 0.89 -2.50
N TYR A 19 9.16 0.73 -3.75
CA TYR A 19 10.25 1.50 -4.33
C TYR A 19 9.70 2.60 -5.23
N GLU A 20 10.22 3.83 -5.05
CA GLU A 20 9.75 5.04 -5.74
C GLU A 20 8.22 5.24 -5.65
N SER A 21 7.65 4.90 -4.49
CA SER A 21 6.25 5.13 -4.18
C SER A 21 6.04 5.22 -2.68
N ASN A 22 5.26 6.20 -2.23
CA ASN A 22 4.84 6.36 -0.84
C ASN A 22 3.31 6.34 -0.75
N ILE A 23 2.76 5.19 -0.36
CA ILE A 23 1.30 5.00 -0.31
C ILE A 23 0.66 5.73 0.87
N SER A 24 1.39 6.03 1.95
CA SER A 24 0.81 6.68 3.12
C SER A 24 0.44 8.14 2.86
N ASP A 25 1.02 8.79 1.85
CA ASP A 25 0.66 10.16 1.46
C ASP A 25 -0.80 10.26 0.98
N GLY A 26 -1.34 9.18 0.43
CA GLY A 26 -2.75 9.10 0.05
C GLY A 26 -3.70 8.82 1.23
N TRP A 27 -3.17 8.38 2.37
CA TRP A 27 -3.96 8.06 3.57
C TRP A 27 -4.09 9.25 4.52
N ALA A 28 -3.20 10.23 4.40
CA ALA A 28 -3.26 11.47 5.15
C ALA A 28 -4.48 12.33 4.77
N ASP A 29 -4.73 13.35 5.59
CA ASP A 29 -5.77 14.36 5.30
C ASP A 29 -5.55 14.99 3.91
N PRO A 30 -6.62 15.26 3.14
CA PRO A 30 -6.52 15.66 1.74
C PRO A 30 -5.58 16.85 1.46
N GLY A 31 -5.51 17.81 2.38
CA GLY A 31 -4.69 19.02 2.24
C GLY A 31 -3.22 18.85 2.61
N THR A 32 -2.80 17.70 3.13
CA THR A 32 -1.41 17.48 3.62
C THR A 32 -0.41 17.46 2.48
N HIS A 33 -0.71 16.65 1.45
CA HIS A 33 0.15 16.46 0.28
C HIS A 33 -0.49 16.99 -1.00
N ASN A 34 -1.75 17.40 -0.96
CA ASN A 34 -2.52 17.91 -2.11
C ASN A 34 -2.48 16.95 -3.32
N ASN A 35 -2.42 15.65 -3.06
CA ASN A 35 -2.50 14.62 -4.08
C ASN A 35 -3.89 14.64 -4.76
N PRO A 36 -3.97 14.45 -6.09
CA PRO A 36 -5.25 14.34 -6.79
C PRO A 36 -6.15 13.26 -6.17
N PRO A 37 -7.50 13.46 -6.12
CA PRO A 37 -8.43 12.52 -5.50
C PRO A 37 -8.26 11.07 -5.96
N GLU A 38 -8.03 10.85 -7.25
CA GLU A 38 -7.86 9.54 -7.87
C GLU A 38 -6.57 8.81 -7.41
N VAL A 39 -5.50 9.57 -7.15
CA VAL A 39 -4.25 9.03 -6.60
C VAL A 39 -4.45 8.64 -5.13
N ARG A 40 -5.19 9.45 -4.37
CA ARG A 40 -5.55 9.14 -2.98
C ARG A 40 -6.42 7.90 -2.89
N GLU A 41 -7.43 7.77 -3.73
CA GLU A 41 -8.28 6.58 -3.78
C GLU A 41 -7.47 5.32 -4.13
N THR A 42 -6.56 5.42 -5.09
CA THR A 42 -5.65 4.32 -5.45
C THR A 42 -4.78 3.90 -4.27
N ALA A 43 -4.20 4.86 -3.54
CA ALA A 43 -3.39 4.60 -2.36
C ALA A 43 -4.20 3.97 -1.22
N LEU A 44 -5.42 4.45 -0.97
CA LEU A 44 -6.34 3.89 0.03
C LEU A 44 -6.72 2.45 -0.30
N ARG A 45 -7.06 2.16 -1.57
CA ARG A 45 -7.34 0.79 -2.03
C ARG A 45 -6.13 -0.12 -1.85
N PHE A 46 -4.92 0.37 -2.13
CA PHE A 46 -3.69 -0.38 -1.88
C PHE A 46 -3.54 -0.70 -0.38
N GLY A 47 -3.76 0.27 0.50
CA GLY A 47 -3.72 0.06 1.96
C GLY A 47 -4.73 -0.97 2.46
N VAL A 48 -5.98 -0.88 1.99
CA VAL A 48 -7.03 -1.87 2.32
C VAL A 48 -6.64 -3.27 1.85
N ASN A 49 -6.02 -3.40 0.69
CA ASN A 49 -5.55 -4.69 0.19
C ASN A 49 -4.45 -5.30 1.08
N ILE A 50 -3.55 -4.50 1.64
CA ILE A 50 -2.54 -4.97 2.60
C ILE A 50 -3.24 -5.53 3.84
N VAL A 51 -4.16 -4.76 4.45
CA VAL A 51 -4.87 -5.18 5.66
C VAL A 51 -5.71 -6.44 5.38
N TYR A 52 -6.41 -6.47 4.26
CA TYR A 52 -7.19 -7.64 3.84
C TYR A 52 -6.29 -8.87 3.67
N HIS A 53 -5.13 -8.74 3.01
CA HIS A 53 -4.18 -9.83 2.86
C HIS A 53 -3.70 -10.35 4.23
N LEU A 54 -3.34 -9.45 5.16
CA LEU A 54 -2.86 -9.85 6.49
C LEU A 54 -3.93 -10.57 7.33
N MET A 55 -5.19 -10.16 7.21
CA MET A 55 -6.28 -10.61 8.09
C MET A 55 -7.06 -11.81 7.56
N THR A 56 -7.05 -12.04 6.24
CA THR A 56 -7.95 -13.04 5.60
C THR A 56 -7.22 -14.06 4.74
N ARG A 57 -5.94 -13.85 4.44
CA ARG A 57 -5.09 -14.76 3.68
C ARG A 57 -3.85 -15.10 4.51
#